data_AF-A0A9J6RPR6-F1
#
_entry.id   AF-A0A9J6RPR6-F1
#
_cell.length_a   1.000
_cell.length_b   1.000
_cell.length_c   1.000
_cell.angle_alpha   90.00
_cell.angle_beta   90.00
_cell.angle_gamma   90.00
#
_symmetry.space_group_name_H-M   'P 1'
#
loop_
_entity.id
_entity.type
_entity.pdbx_description
1 polymer ?
#
loop_
_entity_poly.entity_id
_entity_poly.type
_entity_poly.pdbx_seq_one_letter_code
_entity_poly.pdbx_strand_id
1 'polypeptide(L)'
;MNNQTAFSSVEEETALTAMCIWEALLERMSGKDCDNVYSQKREEVGACEMRSIVLHLLAPAVEAAYEVVKDEYQDPFDWEFVPAFLELAEPVLSRGLWAITSIEAEQIGKEILLQYQQVNGGGTDE
;
A
#
# COMPACT_ATOMS: atom_id res chain seq x y z
N MET A 1 -36.30 18.07 -13.26
CA MET A 1 -35.65 16.77 -13.00
C MET A 1 -34.19 17.07 -12.72
N ASN A 2 -33.80 17.07 -11.45
CA ASN A 2 -32.41 17.31 -11.05
C ASN A 2 -31.66 15.99 -11.18
N ASN A 3 -30.76 15.90 -12.15
CA ASN A 3 -29.76 14.86 -12.19
C ASN A 3 -28.74 15.16 -11.09
N GLN A 4 -28.95 14.59 -9.90
CA GLN A 4 -27.88 14.44 -8.92
C GLN A 4 -26.83 13.52 -9.55
N THR A 5 -25.76 14.11 -10.08
CA THR A 5 -24.49 13.41 -10.24
C THR A 5 -24.09 12.93 -8.85
N ALA A 6 -24.19 11.62 -8.61
CA ALA A 6 -23.66 11.02 -7.40
C ALA A 6 -22.15 11.27 -7.37
N PHE A 7 -21.72 12.27 -6.60
CA PHE A 7 -20.34 12.36 -6.18
C PHE A 7 -20.10 11.15 -5.30
N SER A 8 -19.36 10.16 -5.82
CA SER A 8 -18.85 9.06 -5.00
C SER A 8 -17.93 9.69 -3.95
N SER A 9 -18.41 9.81 -2.72
CA SER A 9 -17.58 10.27 -1.60
C SER A 9 -16.55 9.18 -1.32
N VAL A 10 -15.28 9.56 -1.30
CA VAL A 10 -14.20 8.73 -0.78
C VAL A 10 -14.36 8.68 0.74
N GLU A 11 -14.21 7.50 1.33
CA GLU A 11 -14.23 7.35 2.78
C GLU A 11 -12.99 8.02 3.40
N GLU A 12 -13.17 8.71 4.53
CA GLU A 12 -12.09 9.46 5.18
C GLU A 12 -10.90 8.55 5.52
N GLU A 13 -11.18 7.32 5.98
CA GLU A 13 -10.17 6.30 6.27
C GLU A 13 -9.32 5.97 5.04
N THR A 14 -9.95 5.73 3.88
CA THR A 14 -9.22 5.49 2.63
C THR A 14 -8.37 6.68 2.18
N ALA A 15 -8.83 7.91 2.43
CA ALA A 15 -8.02 9.09 2.15
C ALA A 15 -6.79 9.17 3.06
N LEU A 16 -6.93 8.83 4.34
CA LEU A 16 -5.81 8.77 5.29
C LEU A 16 -4.84 7.65 4.92
N THR A 17 -5.33 6.46 4.57
CA THR A 17 -4.49 5.36 4.06
C THR A 17 -3.70 5.81 2.83
N ALA A 18 -4.36 6.48 1.89
CA ALA A 18 -3.70 7.01 0.69
C ALA A 18 -2.61 8.04 1.00
N MET A 19 -2.77 8.84 2.06
CA MET A 19 -1.74 9.77 2.51
C MET A 19 -0.50 9.03 3.02
N CYS A 20 -0.68 8.03 3.89
CA CYS A 20 0.42 7.20 4.39
C CYS A 20 1.18 6.52 3.23
N ILE A 21 0.45 5.98 2.25
CA ILE A 21 1.06 5.37 1.05
C ILE A 21 1.82 6.42 0.23
N TRP A 22 1.23 7.60 0.03
CA TRP A 22 1.88 8.67 -0.74
C TRP A 22 3.19 9.13 -0.09
N GLU A 23 3.22 9.25 1.25
CA GLU A 23 4.41 9.59 2.01
C GLU A 23 5.50 8.51 1.86
N ALA A 24 5.16 7.24 2.10
CA ALA A 24 6.07 6.12 1.93
C ALA A 24 6.62 6.01 0.49
N LEU A 25 5.78 6.28 -0.52
CA LEU A 25 6.20 6.34 -1.92
C LEU A 25 7.19 7.48 -2.18
N LEU A 26 6.96 8.67 -1.64
CA LEU A 26 7.88 9.80 -1.81
C LEU A 26 9.26 9.48 -1.23
N GLU A 27 9.31 8.84 -0.06
CA GLU A 27 10.57 8.39 0.54
C GLU A 27 11.28 7.38 -0.38
N ARG A 28 10.56 6.36 -0.85
CA ARG A 28 11.09 5.36 -1.80
C ARG A 28 11.63 5.99 -3.09
N MET A 29 10.86 6.87 -3.73
CA MET A 29 11.24 7.50 -5.00
C MET A 29 12.39 8.51 -4.84
N SER A 30 12.66 9.01 -3.64
CA SER A 30 13.75 9.93 -3.35
C SER A 30 15.04 9.26 -2.84
N GLY A 31 14.98 7.96 -2.54
CA GLY A 31 16.08 7.17 -2.00
C GLY A 31 17.12 6.69 -3.02
N LYS A 32 18.00 5.79 -2.59
CA LYS A 32 19.07 5.20 -3.42
C LYS A 32 18.54 4.35 -4.59
N ASP A 33 17.33 3.81 -4.44
CA ASP A 33 16.64 2.99 -5.45
C ASP A 33 15.52 3.80 -6.13
N CYS A 34 15.88 4.98 -6.65
CA CYS A 34 14.93 5.89 -7.27
C CYS A 34 14.42 5.42 -8.64
N ASP A 35 15.01 4.37 -9.25
CA ASP A 35 14.53 3.71 -10.47
C ASP A 35 13.70 2.46 -10.13
N ASN A 36 12.56 2.68 -9.47
CA ASN A 36 11.60 1.63 -9.11
C ASN A 36 10.30 1.77 -9.90
N VAL A 37 9.42 0.76 -9.83
CA VAL A 37 8.17 0.74 -10.61
C VAL A 37 7.27 1.97 -10.34
N TYR A 38 7.31 2.50 -9.12
CA TYR A 38 6.50 3.65 -8.71
C TYR A 38 7.03 4.95 -9.31
N SER A 39 8.35 5.15 -9.32
CA SER A 39 8.99 6.27 -10.00
C SER A 39 8.68 6.28 -11.48
N GLN A 40 8.83 5.13 -12.16
CA GLN A 40 8.55 4.98 -13.58
C GLN A 40 7.08 5.30 -13.90
N LYS A 41 6.14 4.80 -13.08
CA LYS A 41 4.73 5.12 -13.28
C LYS A 41 4.42 6.59 -13.04
N ARG A 42 4.99 7.19 -12.00
CA ARG A 42 4.82 8.62 -11.73
C ARG A 42 5.35 9.48 -12.87
N GLU A 43 6.44 9.08 -13.51
CA GLU A 43 6.95 9.75 -14.72
C GLU A 43 6.00 9.59 -15.91
N GLU A 44 5.39 8.41 -16.08
CA GLU A 44 4.41 8.12 -17.14
C GLU A 44 3.12 8.94 -16.99
N VAL A 45 2.51 8.98 -15.80
CA VAL A 45 1.16 9.53 -15.59
C VAL A 45 1.14 10.91 -14.91
N GLY A 46 2.27 11.33 -14.34
CA GLY A 46 2.37 12.57 -13.57
C GLY A 46 1.87 12.44 -12.12
N ALA A 47 2.25 13.40 -11.28
CA ALA A 47 2.00 13.33 -9.84
C ALA A 47 0.51 13.41 -9.44
N CYS A 48 -0.34 14.07 -10.23
CA CYS A 48 -1.77 14.15 -9.93
C CYS A 48 -2.43 12.79 -10.12
N GLU A 49 -2.22 12.17 -11.28
CA GLU A 49 -2.77 10.85 -11.59
C GLU A 49 -2.19 9.77 -10.70
N MET A 50 -0.90 9.88 -10.33
CA MET A 50 -0.31 8.96 -9.35
C MET A 50 -1.01 9.01 -8.00
N ARG A 51 -1.44 10.19 -7.52
CA ARG A 51 -2.24 10.28 -6.28
C ARG A 51 -3.63 9.67 -6.45
N SER A 52 -4.22 9.78 -7.64
CA SER A 52 -5.48 9.09 -7.99
C SER A 52 -5.31 7.58 -7.92
N ILE A 53 -4.23 7.04 -8.50
CA ILE A 53 -3.85 5.62 -8.41
C ILE A 53 -3.66 5.20 -6.95
N VAL A 54 -2.92 5.98 -6.17
CA VAL A 54 -2.71 5.69 -4.74
C VAL A 54 -4.05 5.61 -4.00
N LEU A 55 -4.93 6.58 -4.23
CA LEU A 55 -6.22 6.65 -3.55
C LEU A 55 -7.19 5.54 -3.94
N HIS A 56 -7.29 5.25 -5.24
CA HIS A 56 -8.35 4.38 -5.76
C HIS A 56 -7.91 2.94 -5.99
N LEU A 57 -6.61 2.66 -6.03
CA LEU A 57 -6.08 1.33 -6.32
C LEU A 57 -5.22 0.79 -5.19
N LEU A 58 -4.24 1.58 -4.70
CA LEU A 58 -3.34 1.09 -3.66
C LEU A 58 -3.98 1.11 -2.27
N ALA A 59 -4.67 2.18 -1.88
CA ALA A 59 -5.27 2.28 -0.55
C ALA A 59 -6.25 1.13 -0.24
N PRO A 60 -7.21 0.78 -1.14
CA PRO A 60 -8.07 -0.38 -0.88
C PRO A 60 -7.32 -1.71 -0.79
N ALA A 61 -6.22 -1.87 -1.54
CA ALA A 61 -5.40 -3.08 -1.49
C ALA A 61 -4.62 -3.17 -0.16
N VAL A 62 -4.06 -2.06 0.31
CA VAL A 62 -3.36 -2.00 1.61
C VAL A 62 -4.34 -2.25 2.76
N GLU A 63 -5.54 -1.67 2.71
CA GLU A 63 -6.59 -1.90 3.72
C GLU A 63 -7.00 -3.37 3.77
N ALA A 64 -7.22 -4.00 2.61
CA ALA A 64 -7.54 -5.43 2.54
C ALA A 64 -6.42 -6.31 3.11
N ALA A 65 -5.15 -5.94 2.85
CA ALA A 65 -4.00 -6.64 3.39
C ALA A 65 -3.85 -6.48 4.91
N TYR A 66 -4.11 -5.27 5.42
CA TYR A 66 -4.02 -4.99 6.85
C TYR A 66 -5.16 -5.63 7.64
N GLU A 67 -6.38 -5.61 7.09
CA GLU A 67 -7.57 -6.18 7.73
C GLU A 67 -7.39 -7.64 8.13
N VAL A 68 -6.61 -8.41 7.36
CA VAL A 68 -6.35 -9.83 7.66
C VAL A 68 -5.26 -10.08 8.70
N VAL A 69 -4.50 -9.05 9.10
CA VAL A 69 -3.39 -9.20 10.07
C VAL A 69 -3.46 -8.24 11.25
N LYS A 70 -4.34 -7.24 11.25
CA LYS A 70 -4.40 -6.15 12.24
C LYS A 70 -4.49 -6.61 13.69
N ASP A 71 -5.06 -7.79 13.96
CA ASP A 71 -5.19 -8.33 15.31
C ASP A 71 -3.87 -8.94 15.84
N GLU A 72 -2.97 -9.32 14.92
CA GLU A 72 -1.68 -9.96 15.23
C GLU A 72 -0.50 -9.00 15.05
N TYR A 73 -0.66 -7.98 14.20
CA TYR A 73 0.35 -6.95 13.94
C TYR A 73 0.24 -5.79 14.94
N GLN A 74 1.24 -5.63 15.81
CA GLN A 74 1.15 -4.69 16.95
C GLN A 74 1.71 -3.29 16.67
N ASP A 75 2.49 -3.12 15.61
CA ASP A 75 3.11 -1.85 15.30
C ASP A 75 2.11 -0.91 14.59
N PRO A 76 2.32 0.43 14.66
CA PRO A 76 1.50 1.37 13.92
C PRO A 76 1.45 1.05 12.43
N PHE A 77 0.25 1.16 11.85
CA PHE A 77 -0.07 0.81 10.47
C PHE A 77 0.88 1.43 9.43
N ASP A 78 1.23 2.70 9.59
CA ASP A 78 1.97 3.47 8.61
C ASP A 78 3.49 3.33 8.72
N TRP A 79 4.00 2.84 9.86
CA TRP A 79 5.44 2.80 10.12
C TRP A 79 6.16 1.73 9.31
N GLU A 80 5.83 0.47 9.55
CA GLU A 80 6.54 -0.66 8.94
C GLU A 80 5.65 -1.44 7.96
N PHE A 81 4.33 -1.46 8.19
CA PHE A 81 3.41 -2.23 7.34
C PHE A 81 3.23 -1.60 5.95
N VAL A 82 2.96 -0.30 5.85
CA VAL A 82 2.80 0.37 4.54
C VAL A 82 4.07 0.28 3.68
N PRO A 83 5.29 0.57 4.19
CA PRO A 83 6.50 0.38 3.41
C PRO A 83 6.74 -1.08 2.98
N ALA A 84 6.51 -2.05 3.87
CA ALA A 84 6.66 -3.47 3.54
C ALA A 84 5.66 -3.93 2.47
N PHE A 85 4.42 -3.44 2.54
CA PHE A 85 3.42 -3.71 1.50
C PHE A 85 3.89 -3.22 0.13
N LEU A 86 4.38 -1.98 0.06
CA LEU A 86 4.86 -1.41 -1.20
C LEU A 86 6.05 -2.19 -1.78
N GLU A 87 6.89 -2.78 -0.94
CA GLU A 87 7.98 -3.64 -1.39
C GLU A 87 7.48 -4.92 -2.05
N LEU A 88 6.57 -5.62 -1.37
CA LEU A 88 6.04 -6.90 -1.83
C LEU A 88 5.06 -6.75 -3.00
N ALA A 89 4.44 -5.57 -3.13
CA ALA A 89 3.54 -5.25 -4.25
C ALA A 89 4.31 -4.93 -5.55
N GLU A 90 5.56 -4.46 -5.48
CA GLU A 90 6.31 -4.03 -6.66
C GLU A 90 6.45 -5.11 -7.76
N PRO A 91 6.77 -6.38 -7.44
CA PRO A 91 6.78 -7.46 -8.44
C PRO A 91 5.43 -7.69 -9.12
N VAL A 92 4.31 -7.45 -8.43
CA VAL A 92 2.96 -7.57 -9.00
C VAL A 92 2.71 -6.41 -9.97
N LEU A 93 3.05 -5.19 -9.56
CA LEU A 93 2.82 -3.96 -10.32
C LEU A 93 3.75 -3.83 -11.54
N SER A 94 4.96 -4.39 -11.48
CA SER A 94 5.95 -4.38 -12.58
C SER A 94 5.45 -5.03 -13.87
N ARG A 95 4.37 -5.81 -13.80
CA ARG A 95 3.71 -6.43 -14.97
C ARG A 95 2.85 -5.43 -15.77
N GLY A 96 2.76 -4.19 -15.32
CA GLY A 96 2.08 -3.07 -16.01
C GLY A 96 0.57 -2.99 -15.78
N LEU A 97 -0.03 -3.96 -15.10
CA LEU A 97 -1.48 -4.04 -14.88
C LEU A 97 -2.00 -3.09 -13.78
N TRP A 98 -1.12 -2.45 -12.99
CA TRP A 98 -1.44 -1.48 -11.93
C TRP A 98 -2.70 -1.82 -11.13
N ALA A 99 -2.84 -3.10 -10.79
CA ALA A 99 -3.96 -3.64 -10.06
C ALA A 99 -3.43 -4.73 -9.14
N ILE A 100 -3.94 -4.74 -7.91
CA ILE A 100 -3.68 -5.78 -6.92
C ILE A 100 -5.05 -6.34 -6.57
N THR A 101 -5.26 -7.63 -6.83
CA THR A 101 -6.49 -8.30 -6.45
C THR A 101 -6.55 -8.45 -4.92
N SER A 102 -7.76 -8.59 -4.36
CA SER A 102 -7.91 -8.83 -2.92
C SER A 102 -7.13 -10.07 -2.45
N ILE A 103 -7.06 -11.12 -3.27
CA ILE A 103 -6.28 -12.33 -2.96
C ILE A 103 -4.78 -12.03 -2.88
N GLU A 104 -4.25 -11.25 -3.82
CA GLU A 104 -2.84 -10.84 -3.80
C GLU A 104 -2.56 -9.93 -2.60
N ALA A 105 -3.45 -8.98 -2.30
CA ALA A 105 -3.35 -8.11 -1.13
C ALA A 105 -3.30 -8.90 0.18
N GLU A 106 -4.23 -9.84 0.38
CA GLU A 106 -4.26 -10.69 1.57
C GLU A 106 -2.99 -11.55 1.70
N GLN A 107 -2.46 -12.06 0.58
CA GLN A 107 -1.22 -12.82 0.57
C GLN A 107 -0.02 -11.96 0.98
N ILE A 108 0.06 -10.73 0.45
CA ILE A 108 1.08 -9.76 0.86
C ILE A 108 0.96 -9.47 2.36
N GLY A 109 -0.24 -9.20 2.88
CA GLY A 109 -0.46 -8.96 4.31
C GLY A 109 0.05 -10.09 5.20
N LYS A 110 -0.27 -11.35 4.84
CA LYS A 110 0.20 -12.54 5.57
C LYS A 110 1.72 -12.70 5.52
N GLU A 111 2.34 -12.39 4.38
CA GLU A 111 3.80 -12.40 4.24
C GLU A 111 4.47 -11.36 5.15
N ILE A 112 3.91 -10.13 5.22
CA ILE A 112 4.40 -9.08 6.14
C ILE A 112 4.32 -9.55 7.58
N LEU A 113 3.18 -10.14 8.00
CA LEU A 113 3.02 -10.65 9.36
C LEU A 113 4.03 -11.77 9.67
N LEU A 114 4.28 -12.67 8.72
CA LEU A 114 5.27 -13.73 8.88
C LEU A 114 6.68 -13.16 9.07
N GLN A 115 7.07 -12.16 8.29
CA GLN A 115 8.35 -11.46 8.45
C GLN A 115 8.44 -10.72 9.80
N TYR A 116 7.36 -10.03 10.18
CA TYR A 116 7.24 -9.34 11.47
C TYR A 116 7.44 -10.29 12.66
N GLN A 117 6.78 -11.46 12.64
CA GLN A 117 6.89 -12.47 13.68
C GLN A 117 8.28 -13.12 13.73
N GLN A 118 9.00 -13.23 12.62
CA GLN A 118 10.38 -13.73 12.63
C GLN A 118 11.34 -12.76 13.33
N VAL A 119 11.15 -11.45 13.12
CA VAL A 119 11.98 -10.41 13.74
C VAL A 119 11.64 -10.23 15.22
N ASN A 120 10.35 -10.24 15.56
CA ASN A 120 9.88 -9.92 16.91
C ASN A 120 9.58 -11.14 17.79
N GLY A 121 9.40 -12.33 17.19
CA GLY A 121 9.13 -13.60 17.87
C GLY A 121 10.38 -14.44 18.15
N GLY A 122 11.55 -14.11 17.60
CA GLY A 122 12.82 -14.81 17.84
C GLY A 122 13.46 -14.55 19.21
N GLY A 123 12.73 -13.95 20.16
CA GLY A 123 13.22 -13.54 21.49
C GLY A 123 12.92 -14.51 22.64
N THR A 124 12.50 -15.75 22.36
CA THR A 124 12.27 -16.77 23.40
C THR A 124 13.00 -18.07 23.07
N ASP A 125 14.32 -18.03 23.12
CA ASP A 125 15.16 -19.20 23.37
C ASP A 125 16.20 -18.81 24.44
N GLU A 126 15.78 -18.80 25.71
CA GLU A 126 16.64 -18.97 26.89
C GLU A 126 16.29 -20.27 27.61
#